data_AF-A0A2D7BVX8-F1
#
_entry.id   AF-A0A2D7BVX8-F1
#
_cell.length_a   1.000
_cell.length_b   1.000
_cell.length_c   1.000
_cell.angle_alpha   90.00
_cell.angle_beta   90.00
_cell.angle_gamma   90.00
#
_symmetry.space_group_name_H-M   'P 1'
#
loop_
_entity.id
_entity.type
_entity.pdbx_description
1 polymer ?
#
loop_
_entity_poly.entity_id
_entity_poly.type
_entity_poly.pdbx_seq_one_letter_code
_entity_poly.pdbx_strand_id
1 'polypeptide(L)'
;MSEDTTGHDGTKRARAKPVAAKRFITIYQASESVAEVAEKTGLTVHTVSQRASTYRKKGVPLKAMPNSGSTVRNDWGELAELARSLMPEGATTVASAATEEE
;
A
#
# COMPACT_ATOMS: atom_id res chain seq x y z
N MET A 1 2.62 16.89 -25.03
CA MET A 1 2.74 17.13 -23.58
C MET A 1 1.78 16.16 -22.93
N SER A 2 2.30 15.11 -22.27
CA SER A 2 1.45 14.08 -21.65
C SER A 2 1.12 14.51 -20.23
N GLU A 3 -0.15 14.80 -19.99
CA GLU A 3 -0.66 15.21 -18.69
C GLU A 3 -0.74 14.00 -17.75
N ASP A 4 0.00 14.13 -16.65
CA ASP A 4 0.00 13.28 -15.47
C ASP A 4 -1.40 13.27 -14.84
N THR A 5 -2.04 12.10 -14.77
CA THR A 5 -3.21 11.88 -13.91
C THR A 5 -2.89 10.75 -12.94
N THR A 6 -2.04 11.09 -11.97
CA THR A 6 -1.99 10.36 -10.70
C THR A 6 -3.30 10.61 -9.96
N GLY A 7 -4.26 9.69 -10.11
CA GLY A 7 -5.53 9.69 -9.37
C GLY A 7 -5.29 9.54 -7.86
N HIS A 8 -5.10 10.66 -7.17
CA HIS A 8 -5.12 10.70 -5.71
C HIS A 8 -6.60 10.70 -5.26
N ASP A 9 -7.17 9.51 -5.10
CA ASP A 9 -8.51 9.32 -4.54
C ASP A 9 -8.59 10.02 -3.18
N GLY A 10 -9.27 11.16 -3.18
CA GLY A 10 -9.35 12.14 -2.09
C GLY A 10 -10.30 11.72 -0.99
N THR A 11 -10.45 10.43 -0.70
CA THR A 11 -11.09 10.00 0.55
C THR A 11 -10.19 10.42 1.72
N LYS A 12 -10.38 11.65 2.20
CA LYS A 12 -9.80 12.19 3.45
C LYS A 12 -10.30 11.32 4.61
N ARG A 13 -9.63 10.19 4.83
CA ARG A 13 -9.81 9.36 6.02
C ARG A 13 -9.65 10.28 7.23
N ALA A 14 -10.59 10.22 8.16
CA ALA A 14 -10.54 10.99 9.40
C ALA A 14 -9.12 10.89 9.99
N ARG A 15 -8.46 12.03 10.25
CA ARG A 15 -7.09 12.02 10.75
C ARG A 15 -7.06 11.23 12.06
N ALA A 16 -6.28 10.15 12.08
CA ALA A 16 -6.02 9.42 13.30
C ALA A 16 -5.52 10.40 14.39
N LYS A 17 -5.92 10.17 15.64
CA LYS A 17 -5.51 11.01 16.77
C LYS A 17 -3.99 11.15 16.78
N PRO A 18 -3.45 12.37 16.95
CA PRO A 18 -2.01 12.59 16.90
C PRO A 18 -1.32 11.83 18.04
N VAL A 19 -0.56 10.79 17.70
CA VAL A 19 0.24 10.04 18.68
C VAL A 19 1.49 10.85 18.99
N ALA A 20 1.72 11.18 20.26
CA ALA A 20 2.92 11.92 20.68
C ALA A 20 4.22 11.18 20.30
N ALA A 21 5.27 11.92 19.93
CA ALA A 21 6.54 11.35 19.48
C ALA A 21 7.18 10.41 20.51
N LYS A 22 7.19 10.82 21.79
CA LYS A 22 7.70 9.99 22.90
C LYS A 22 6.95 8.66 23.00
N ARG A 23 5.61 8.71 22.98
CA ARG A 23 4.77 7.51 23.05
C ARG A 23 5.00 6.57 21.86
N PHE A 24 5.14 7.12 20.67
CA PHE A 24 5.46 6.35 19.47
C PHE A 24 6.80 5.63 19.62
N ILE A 25 7.86 6.33 20.03
CA ILE A 25 9.20 5.74 20.16
C ILE A 25 9.20 4.63 21.22
N THR A 26 8.53 4.83 22.36
CA THR A 26 8.41 3.79 23.40
C THR A 26 7.72 2.54 22.88
N ILE A 27 6.57 2.70 22.20
CA ILE A 27 5.84 1.56 21.63
C ILE A 27 6.66 0.90 20.52
N TYR A 28 7.31 1.70 19.67
CA TYR A 28 8.16 1.20 18.59
C TYR A 28 9.29 0.36 19.16
N GLN A 29 10.10 0.87 20.08
CA GLN A 29 11.23 0.11 20.62
C GLN A 29 10.80 -1.15 21.41
N ALA A 30 9.60 -1.15 22.00
CA ALA A 30 9.03 -2.30 22.71
C ALA A 30 8.38 -3.35 21.79
N SER A 31 8.13 -3.03 20.53
CA SER A 31 7.50 -3.94 19.56
C SER A 31 8.52 -4.67 18.69
N GLU A 32 8.09 -5.79 18.13
CA GLU A 32 8.93 -6.64 17.27
C GLU A 32 8.67 -6.42 15.77
N SER A 33 7.50 -5.89 15.42
CA SER A 33 7.06 -5.65 14.04
C SER A 33 6.33 -4.32 13.89
N VAL A 34 6.30 -3.79 12.66
CA VAL A 34 5.57 -2.55 12.30
C VAL A 34 4.06 -2.73 12.46
N ALA A 35 3.54 -3.95 12.24
CA ALA A 35 2.14 -4.30 12.43
C ALA A 35 1.71 -4.13 13.91
N GLU A 36 2.49 -4.69 14.84
CA GLU A 36 2.29 -4.54 16.28
C GLU A 36 2.25 -3.07 16.72
N VAL A 37 3.13 -2.23 16.15
CA VAL A 37 3.14 -0.79 16.44
C VAL A 37 1.87 -0.12 15.92
N ALA A 38 1.44 -0.47 14.71
CA ALA A 38 0.21 0.04 14.10
C ALA A 38 -1.01 -0.26 14.99
N GLU A 39 -1.14 -1.49 15.47
CA GLU A 39 -2.24 -1.90 16.37
C GLU A 39 -2.20 -1.15 17.71
N LYS A 40 -1.03 -1.08 18.36
CA LYS A 40 -0.88 -0.38 19.65
C LYS A 40 -1.05 1.14 19.56
N THR A 41 -0.76 1.73 18.41
CA THR A 41 -0.86 3.19 18.20
C THR A 41 -2.16 3.62 17.52
N GLY A 42 -2.93 2.68 16.95
CA GLY A 42 -4.09 2.96 16.11
C GLY A 42 -3.73 3.64 14.77
N LEU A 43 -2.46 3.57 14.36
CA LEU A 43 -1.98 4.13 13.09
C LEU A 43 -1.94 3.03 12.02
N THR A 44 -1.96 3.41 10.74
CA THR A 44 -1.73 2.43 9.67
C THR A 44 -0.26 2.04 9.59
N VAL A 45 0.02 0.81 9.17
CA VAL A 45 1.39 0.30 8.94
C VAL A 45 2.21 1.26 8.06
N HIS A 46 1.60 1.78 7.00
CA HIS A 46 2.22 2.77 6.12
C HIS A 46 2.64 4.05 6.87
N THR A 47 1.76 4.58 7.74
CA THR A 47 2.05 5.77 8.55
C THR A 47 3.18 5.51 9.53
N VAL A 48 3.19 4.33 10.17
CA VAL A 48 4.28 3.92 11.08
C VAL A 48 5.61 3.86 10.33
N SER A 49 5.64 3.26 9.13
CA SER A 49 6.85 3.14 8.30
C SER A 49 7.39 4.51 7.85
N GLN A 50 6.51 5.39 7.37
CA GLN A 50 6.89 6.77 6.99
C GLN A 50 7.44 7.55 8.19
N ARG A 51 6.80 7.41 9.36
CA ARG A 51 7.21 8.09 10.58
C ARG A 51 8.56 7.59 11.09
N ALA A 52 8.78 6.27 11.07
CA ALA A 52 10.08 5.68 11.41
C ALA A 52 11.18 6.17 10.45
N SER A 53 10.91 6.21 9.15
CA SER A 53 11.84 6.75 8.15
C SER A 53 12.18 8.22 8.41
N THR A 54 11.17 9.03 8.76
CA THR A 54 11.36 10.44 9.11
C THR A 54 12.23 10.61 10.35
N TYR A 55 12.00 9.80 11.39
CA TYR A 55 12.81 9.84 12.61
C TYR A 55 14.26 9.40 12.37
N ARG A 56 14.49 8.38 11.54
CA ARG A 56 15.84 7.99 11.11
C ARG A 56 16.54 9.12 10.35
N LYS A 57 15.84 9.79 9.42
CA LYS A 57 16.37 10.99 8.72
C LYS A 57 16.71 12.14 9.65
N LYS A 58 16.00 12.27 10.77
CA LYS A 58 16.24 13.29 11.82
C LYS A 58 17.28 12.86 12.86
N GLY A 59 17.96 11.72 12.66
CA GLY A 59 19.02 11.25 13.56
C GLY A 59 18.52 10.56 14.83
N VAL A 60 17.24 10.20 14.92
CA VAL A 60 16.72 9.41 16.05
C VAL A 60 17.03 7.93 15.80
N PRO A 61 17.82 7.26 16.67
CA PRO A 61 18.11 5.85 16.52
C PRO A 61 16.85 5.02 16.80
N LEU A 62 16.36 4.33 15.78
CA LEU A 62 15.20 3.43 15.86
C LEU A 62 15.59 2.04 15.38
N LYS A 63 15.10 1.00 16.08
CA LYS A 63 15.28 -0.40 15.68
C LYS A 63 14.86 -0.61 14.22
N ALA A 64 15.61 -1.43 13.49
CA ALA A 64 15.18 -1.93 12.20
C ALA A 64 14.22 -3.09 12.44
N MET A 65 12.92 -2.86 12.27
CA MET A 65 11.92 -3.94 12.31
C MET A 65 11.74 -4.51 10.91
N PRO A 66 11.59 -5.85 10.79
CA PRO A 66 11.10 -6.43 9.55
C PRO A 66 9.72 -5.84 9.26
N ASN A 67 9.56 -5.27 8.07
CA ASN A 67 8.24 -4.90 7.60
C ASN A 67 7.58 -6.22 7.20
N SER A 68 6.80 -6.82 8.09
CA SER A 68 6.18 -8.14 7.86
C SER A 68 5.24 -8.18 6.63
N GLY A 69 5.01 -7.05 5.98
CA GLY A 69 4.61 -7.02 4.58
C GLY A 69 5.82 -7.27 3.70
N SER A 70 6.21 -8.54 3.53
CA SER A 70 6.80 -8.95 2.26
C SER A 70 5.77 -8.53 1.22
N THR A 71 5.99 -7.41 0.54
CA THR A 71 5.34 -7.18 -0.74
C THR A 71 5.87 -8.30 -1.62
N VAL A 72 5.18 -9.44 -1.60
CA VAL A 72 5.30 -10.46 -2.62
C VAL A 72 5.15 -9.68 -3.90
N ARG A 73 6.24 -9.60 -4.65
CA ARG A 73 6.28 -8.82 -5.87
C ARG A 73 5.32 -9.54 -6.79
N ASN A 74 4.14 -8.96 -7.02
CA ASN A 74 3.17 -9.56 -7.91
C ASN A 74 3.80 -9.62 -9.30
N ASP A 75 4.03 -10.84 -9.79
CA ASP A 75 4.39 -11.06 -11.17
C ASP A 75 3.12 -10.94 -12.02
N TRP A 76 3.05 -9.88 -12.81
CA TRP A 76 1.87 -9.58 -13.62
C TRP A 76 1.68 -10.60 -14.75
N GLY A 77 2.74 -11.34 -15.14
CA GLY A 77 2.65 -12.42 -16.11
C GLY A 77 1.89 -13.61 -15.55
N GLU A 78 2.31 -14.12 -14.39
CA GLU A 78 1.65 -15.25 -13.71
C GLU A 78 0.17 -14.94 -13.39
N LEU A 79 -0.11 -13.70 -12.96
CA LEU A 79 -1.49 -13.27 -12.68
C LEU A 79 -2.36 -13.20 -13.95
N ALA A 80 -1.79 -12.79 -15.09
CA ALA A 80 -2.51 -12.75 -16.36
C ALA A 80 -2.84 -14.15 -16.87
N GLU A 81 -1.94 -15.12 -16.73
CA GLU A 81 -2.20 -16.52 -17.09
C GLU A 81 -3.25 -17.15 -16.17
N LEU A 82 -3.18 -16.90 -14.86
CA LEU A 82 -4.20 -17.35 -13.92
C LEU A 82 -5.58 -16.78 -14.26
N ALA A 83 -5.65 -15.48 -14.57
CA ALA A 83 -6.89 -14.83 -14.97
C ALA A 83 -7.47 -15.45 -16.26
N ARG A 84 -6.62 -15.72 -17.26
CA ARG A 84 -7.02 -16.41 -18.51
C ARG A 84 -7.52 -17.82 -18.25
N SER A 85 -6.87 -18.58 -17.39
CA SER A 85 -7.28 -19.94 -17.02
C SER A 85 -8.59 -19.99 -16.23
N LEU A 86 -8.96 -18.90 -15.55
CA LEU A 86 -10.22 -18.79 -14.80
C LEU A 86 -11.38 -18.24 -15.64
N MET A 87 -11.10 -17.69 -16.83
CA MET A 87 -12.17 -17.27 -17.73
C MET A 87 -12.77 -18.52 -18.41
N PRO A 88 -14.09 -18.74 -18.34
CA PRO A 88 -14.73 -19.77 -19.16
C PRO A 88 -14.56 -19.37 -20.65
N GLU A 89 -14.18 -20.34 -21.50
CA GLU A 89 -13.89 -20.17 -22.94
C GLU A 89 -15.07 -19.70 -23.83
N GLY A 90 -16.07 -19.03 -23.25
CA GLY A 90 -17.26 -18.52 -23.93
C GLY A 90 -17.51 -17.02 -23.77
N ALA A 91 -16.67 -16.26 -23.06
CA ALA A 91 -16.79 -14.80 -22.99
C ALA A 91 -16.20 -14.14 -24.25
N THR A 92 -16.82 -14.44 -25.39
CA THR A 92 -16.64 -13.71 -26.64
C THR A 92 -16.84 -12.22 -26.38
N THR A 93 -15.87 -11.47 -26.88
CA THR A 93 -15.84 -10.02 -27.02
C THR A 93 -17.16 -9.48 -27.59
N VAL A 94 -17.92 -8.72 -26.82
CA VAL A 94 -18.96 -7.82 -27.35
C VAL A 94 -18.62 -6.38 -26.99
N ALA A 95 -17.52 -5.88 -27.55
CA ALA A 95 -17.25 -4.45 -27.61
C ALA A 95 -16.21 -4.14 -28.72
N SER A 96 -16.64 -4.27 -29.98
CA SER A 96 -16.24 -3.38 -31.09
C SER A 96 -16.88 -3.91 -32.37
N ALA A 97 -18.12 -3.53 -32.60
CA ALA A 97 -18.71 -3.49 -33.93
C ALA A 97 -19.22 -2.06 -34.15
N ALA A 98 -18.28 -1.18 -34.45
CA ALA A 98 -18.53 0.09 -35.10
C ALA A 98 -17.51 0.21 -36.23
N THR A 99 -18.01 0.16 -37.47
CA THR A 99 -17.47 0.68 -38.76
C THR A 99 -17.51 -0.38 -39.88
N GLU A 100 -18.46 -0.22 -40.80
CA GLU A 100 -18.45 -0.46 -42.26
C GLU A 100 -19.86 -0.04 -42.74
N GLU A 101 -20.08 1.16 -43.31
CA GLU A 101 -19.93 1.52 -44.74
C GLU A 101 -20.56 0.49 -45.70
N GLU A 102 -21.84 0.70 -46.07
CA GLU A 102 -22.31 1.09 -47.43
C GLU A 102 -23.84 1.31 -47.41
#